data_AF-A0A971DT53-F1
#
_entry.id   AF-A0A971DT53-F1
#
_cell.length_a   1.000
_cell.length_b   1.000
_cell.length_c   1.000
_cell.angle_alpha   90.00
_cell.angle_beta   90.00
_cell.angle_gamma   90.00
#
_symmetry.space_group_name_H-M   'P 1'
#
loop_
_entity.id
_entity.type
_entity.pdbx_description
1 polymer ?
#
loop_
_entity_poly.entity_id
_entity_poly.type
_entity_poly.pdbx_seq_one_letter_code
_entity_poly.pdbx_strand_id
1 'polypeptide(L)'
;MEKLLPLLPDNFIPEVYAEYLIPYAAVAISILAVLLLYPLLSRLGRFSLPMSSILGLGLFAGIEWFVERKTIYTSMASSALRWRLLNSTGFTDASHAFYKLFDPTYRMHYLLFSFLLILLVTGVLYNYKARRSIFYLQTLSTALFAVSCAAVSFLSFSKGKVIILVPYSTLITGIFLLLAGLSFGIYLAGFLSGRNALVSVFLPAAGALLLTAATFKGEYKMLDGVLYRFGYAKLFQVLPYTEVTMADFLIIPASGLFTALLVYAARRCKAKAEY
;
A
#
# COMPACT_ATOMS: atom_id res chain seq x y z
N MET A 1 -30.49 25.14 8.56
CA MET A 1 -30.88 24.08 7.62
C MET A 1 -31.00 24.55 6.17
N GLU A 2 -31.40 25.81 5.91
CA GLU A 2 -31.51 26.35 4.54
C GLU A 2 -30.24 27.01 3.98
N LYS A 3 -29.29 27.41 4.83
CA LYS A 3 -28.11 28.20 4.44
C LYS A 3 -26.91 27.41 3.89
N LEU A 4 -26.99 26.08 3.81
CA LEU A 4 -25.87 25.21 3.36
C LEU A 4 -26.16 24.46 2.06
N LEU A 5 -27.40 24.54 1.56
CA LEU A 5 -27.80 23.96 0.27
C LEU A 5 -27.10 24.59 -0.95
N PRO A 6 -26.84 25.92 -1.02
CA PRO A 6 -26.31 26.55 -2.24
C PRO A 6 -24.79 26.43 -2.40
N LEU A 7 -24.09 25.71 -1.50
CA LEU A 7 -22.64 25.44 -1.61
C LEU A 7 -22.34 24.05 -2.18
N LEU A 8 -23.36 23.24 -2.43
CA LEU A 8 -23.25 21.99 -3.16
C LEU A 8 -23.48 22.32 -4.64
N PRO A 9 -22.55 22.05 -5.56
CA PRO A 9 -22.80 22.21 -6.98
C PRO A 9 -24.06 21.41 -7.36
N ASP A 10 -24.94 21.99 -8.19
CA ASP A 10 -26.30 21.51 -8.54
C ASP A 10 -26.37 20.08 -9.12
N ASN A 11 -25.23 19.41 -9.27
CA ASN A 11 -25.09 18.01 -9.67
C ASN A 11 -24.77 17.07 -8.50
N PHE A 12 -25.08 17.44 -7.25
CA PHE A 12 -24.88 16.54 -6.11
C PHE A 12 -26.00 15.50 -6.04
N ILE A 13 -25.78 14.38 -6.72
CA ILE A 13 -26.62 13.18 -6.57
C ILE A 13 -26.16 12.48 -5.28
N PRO A 14 -26.98 12.42 -4.22
CA PRO A 14 -26.65 11.71 -2.97
C PRO A 14 -26.51 10.20 -3.15
N GLU A 15 -26.73 9.68 -4.36
CA GLU A 15 -26.47 8.31 -4.80
C GLU A 15 -24.95 8.04 -4.98
N VAL A 16 -24.10 9.07 -4.90
CA VAL A 16 -22.63 8.97 -4.94
C VAL A 16 -22.07 8.68 -3.54
N TYR A 17 -22.44 7.49 -3.06
CA TYR A 17 -21.73 6.57 -2.18
C TYR A 17 -21.34 6.90 -0.72
N ALA A 18 -21.55 5.86 0.09
CA ALA A 18 -21.20 5.65 1.49
C ALA A 18 -19.73 5.26 1.70
N GLU A 19 -18.96 6.05 2.45
CA GLU A 19 -17.71 5.63 3.09
C GLU A 19 -16.78 4.69 2.28
N TYR A 20 -15.82 5.27 1.56
CA TYR A 20 -14.49 4.66 1.54
C TYR A 20 -13.83 4.92 2.90
N LEU A 21 -14.34 4.24 3.93
CA LEU A 21 -13.51 3.91 5.08
C LEU A 21 -12.41 3.04 4.47
N ILE A 22 -11.17 3.53 4.49
CA ILE A 22 -10.01 2.76 4.02
C ILE A 22 -10.22 1.31 4.49
N PRO A 23 -10.13 0.29 3.62
CA PRO A 23 -10.70 -1.02 3.89
C PRO A 23 -9.90 -1.82 4.94
N TYR A 24 -9.32 -1.13 5.92
CA TYR A 24 -8.72 -1.61 7.15
C TYR A 24 -9.63 -2.56 7.91
N ALA A 25 -10.96 -2.36 7.89
CA ALA A 25 -11.88 -3.31 8.49
C ALA A 25 -11.83 -4.66 7.75
N ALA A 26 -11.96 -4.65 6.41
CA ALA A 26 -11.85 -5.86 5.59
C ALA A 26 -10.46 -6.50 5.69
N VAL A 27 -9.39 -5.68 5.69
CA VAL A 27 -8.00 -6.13 5.88
C VAL A 27 -7.82 -6.78 7.25
N ALA A 28 -8.27 -6.13 8.32
CA ALA A 28 -8.13 -6.63 9.69
C ALA A 28 -8.92 -7.93 9.88
N ILE A 29 -10.16 -8.01 9.40
CA ILE A 29 -10.96 -9.24 9.44
C ILE A 29 -10.27 -10.36 8.67
N SER A 30 -9.72 -10.06 7.49
CA SER A 30 -9.01 -11.06 6.67
C SER A 30 -7.75 -11.58 7.36
N ILE A 31 -6.95 -10.68 7.96
CA ILE A 31 -5.75 -11.05 8.72
C ILE A 31 -6.12 -11.89 9.95
N LEU A 32 -7.13 -11.47 10.72
CA LEU A 32 -7.60 -12.19 11.91
C LEU A 32 -8.12 -13.57 11.55
N ALA A 33 -8.88 -13.70 10.45
CA ALA A 33 -9.37 -14.98 9.97
C ALA A 33 -8.23 -15.92 9.58
N VAL A 34 -7.21 -15.42 8.86
CA VAL A 34 -6.02 -16.21 8.53
C VAL A 34 -5.26 -16.63 9.80
N LEU A 35 -5.14 -15.73 10.78
CA LEU A 35 -4.50 -16.02 12.06
C LEU A 35 -5.25 -17.11 12.85
N LEU A 36 -6.58 -17.05 12.89
CA LEU A 36 -7.42 -18.06 13.53
C LEU A 36 -7.28 -19.44 12.85
N LEU A 37 -7.09 -19.45 11.52
CA LEU A 37 -6.88 -20.66 10.74
C LEU A 37 -5.41 -21.12 10.72
N TYR A 38 -4.50 -20.43 11.42
CA TYR A 38 -3.09 -20.82 11.53
C TYR A 38 -2.83 -22.28 11.91
N PRO A 39 -3.44 -22.87 12.97
CA PRO A 39 -3.17 -24.26 13.36
C PRO A 39 -3.61 -25.28 12.30
N LEU A 40 -4.58 -24.91 11.43
CA LEU A 40 -5.06 -25.75 10.34
C LEU A 40 -4.15 -25.61 9.11
N LEU A 41 -3.89 -24.37 8.70
CA LEU A 41 -3.12 -24.05 7.49
C LEU A 41 -1.63 -24.37 7.62
N SER A 42 -1.06 -24.31 8.83
CA SER A 42 0.35 -24.65 9.08
C SER A 42 0.65 -26.14 8.83
N ARG A 43 -0.37 -27.01 8.88
CA ARG A 43 -0.25 -28.44 8.57
C ARG A 43 -0.01 -28.73 7.09
N LEU A 44 -0.27 -27.77 6.19
CA LEU A 44 -0.06 -27.89 4.74
C LEU A 44 1.43 -27.82 4.33
N GLY A 45 2.35 -27.72 5.30
CA GLY A 45 3.79 -27.74 5.06
C GLY A 45 4.24 -26.60 4.13
N ARG A 46 4.78 -26.95 2.96
CA ARG A 46 5.30 -26.00 1.96
C ARG A 46 4.21 -25.12 1.31
N PHE A 47 2.96 -25.59 1.31
CA PHE A 47 1.83 -24.85 0.74
C PHE A 47 1.12 -23.95 1.76
N SER A 48 1.55 -23.95 3.02
CA SER A 48 0.91 -23.17 4.09
C SER A 48 0.87 -21.67 3.79
N LEU A 49 1.99 -21.10 3.33
CA LEU A 49 2.10 -19.67 2.99
C LEU A 49 1.27 -19.25 1.76
N PRO A 50 1.38 -19.90 0.58
CA PRO A 50 0.57 -19.50 -0.57
C PRO A 50 -0.92 -19.72 -0.31
N MET A 51 -1.30 -20.80 0.38
CA MET A 51 -2.72 -21.05 0.69
C MET A 51 -3.28 -20.02 1.67
N SER A 52 -2.54 -19.65 2.72
CA SER A 52 -2.98 -18.62 3.67
C SER A 52 -3.06 -17.24 3.02
N SER A 53 -2.14 -16.95 2.08
CA SER A 53 -2.15 -15.72 1.29
C SER A 53 -3.39 -15.67 0.38
N ILE A 54 -3.67 -16.73 -0.38
CA ILE A 54 -4.87 -16.82 -1.24
C ILE A 54 -6.14 -16.66 -0.41
N LEU A 55 -6.22 -17.34 0.75
CA LEU A 55 -7.37 -17.26 1.63
C LEU A 55 -7.57 -15.85 2.18
N GLY A 56 -6.51 -15.18 2.63
CA GLY A 56 -6.57 -13.80 3.11
C GLY A 56 -6.99 -12.81 2.03
N LEU A 57 -6.42 -12.92 0.83
CA LEU A 57 -6.79 -12.08 -0.31
C LEU A 57 -8.25 -12.33 -0.77
N GLY A 58 -8.67 -13.60 -0.78
CA GLY A 58 -10.03 -13.99 -1.16
C GLY A 58 -11.08 -13.52 -0.16
N LEU A 59 -10.81 -13.63 1.15
CA LEU A 59 -11.68 -13.07 2.19
C LEU A 59 -11.79 -11.55 2.07
N PHE A 60 -10.66 -10.87 1.85
CA PHE A 60 -10.67 -9.42 1.66
C PHE A 60 -11.52 -9.01 0.46
N ALA A 61 -11.31 -9.64 -0.70
CA ALA A 61 -12.07 -9.35 -1.90
C ALA A 61 -13.57 -9.66 -1.73
N GLY A 62 -13.91 -10.75 -1.03
CA GLY A 62 -15.29 -11.13 -0.74
C GLY A 62 -15.99 -10.16 0.22
N ILE A 63 -15.31 -9.74 1.28
CA ILE A 63 -15.83 -8.75 2.24
C ILE A 63 -15.99 -7.40 1.56
N GLU A 64 -14.99 -6.94 0.80
CA GLU A 64 -15.05 -5.69 0.06
C GLU A 64 -16.23 -5.68 -0.91
N TRP A 65 -16.40 -6.76 -1.67
CA TRP A 65 -17.53 -6.91 -2.60
C TRP A 65 -18.89 -6.95 -1.88
N PHE A 66 -18.96 -7.60 -0.71
CA PHE A 66 -20.17 -7.66 0.10
C PHE A 66 -20.54 -6.31 0.69
N VAL A 67 -19.57 -5.62 1.31
CA VAL A 67 -19.74 -4.28 1.87
C VAL A 67 -20.16 -3.33 0.77
N GLU A 68 -19.49 -3.40 -0.39
CA GLU A 68 -19.83 -2.60 -1.55
C GLU A 68 -21.30 -2.80 -1.91
N ARG A 69 -21.73 -4.05 -2.15
CA ARG A 69 -23.11 -4.33 -2.56
C ARG A 69 -24.19 -3.93 -1.55
N LYS A 70 -23.89 -3.90 -0.25
CA LYS A 70 -24.88 -3.64 0.83
C LYS A 70 -24.95 -2.19 1.30
N THR A 71 -23.88 -1.40 1.16
CA THR A 71 -23.81 -0.03 1.73
C THR A 71 -24.31 1.07 0.80
N ILE A 72 -24.34 0.84 -0.53
CA ILE A 72 -24.70 1.85 -1.56
C ILE A 72 -26.12 2.43 -1.40
N TYR A 73 -27.05 1.73 -0.76
CA TYR A 73 -28.48 2.05 -0.84
C TYR A 73 -29.16 2.36 0.50
N THR A 74 -28.42 2.73 1.54
CA THR A 74 -28.99 2.95 2.88
C THR A 74 -28.93 4.41 3.32
N SER A 75 -29.99 4.89 3.97
CA SER A 75 -30.08 6.27 4.50
C SER A 75 -29.00 6.58 5.55
N MET A 76 -28.49 5.57 6.26
CA MET A 76 -27.49 5.69 7.32
C MET A 76 -26.11 6.15 6.81
N ALA A 77 -25.74 5.71 5.61
CA ALA A 77 -24.53 6.17 4.92
C ALA A 77 -24.52 7.68 4.68
N SER A 78 -25.65 8.22 4.24
CA SER A 78 -25.79 9.64 3.94
C SER A 78 -25.64 10.52 5.20
N SER A 79 -26.10 10.03 6.36
CA SER A 79 -25.95 10.73 7.64
C SER A 79 -24.52 10.73 8.17
N ALA A 80 -23.78 9.63 8.02
CA ALA A 80 -22.37 9.54 8.44
C ALA A 80 -21.47 10.43 7.59
N LEU A 81 -21.70 10.46 6.27
CA LEU A 81 -20.99 11.35 5.34
C LEU A 81 -21.23 12.83 5.68
N ARG A 82 -22.49 13.20 5.95
CA ARG A 82 -22.85 14.55 6.37
C ARG A 82 -22.16 14.94 7.67
N TRP A 83 -22.16 14.07 8.68
CA TRP A 83 -21.46 14.33 9.95
C TRP A 83 -19.96 14.54 9.76
N ARG A 84 -19.31 13.73 8.92
CA ARG A 84 -17.86 13.82 8.68
C ARG A 84 -17.47 15.07 7.88
N LEU A 85 -18.26 15.43 6.86
CA LEU A 85 -18.04 16.67 6.10
C LEU A 85 -18.21 17.91 6.98
N LEU A 86 -19.22 17.92 7.87
CA LEU A 86 -19.47 19.02 8.80
C LEU A 86 -18.38 19.17 9.86
N ASN A 87 -17.75 18.07 10.27
CA ASN A 87 -16.69 18.07 11.29
C ASN A 87 -15.27 18.13 10.70
N SER A 88 -15.14 18.19 9.38
CA SER A 88 -13.84 18.38 8.72
C SER A 88 -13.48 19.87 8.71
N THR A 89 -12.26 20.20 9.14
CA THR A 89 -11.71 21.55 9.01
C THR A 89 -11.42 21.83 7.53
N GLY A 90 -12.34 22.50 6.83
CA GLY A 90 -12.22 22.82 5.41
C GLY A 90 -13.13 21.97 4.52
N PHE A 91 -14.44 22.24 4.58
CA PHE A 91 -15.49 21.54 3.83
C PHE A 91 -15.22 21.43 2.32
N THR A 92 -14.66 22.47 1.69
CA THR A 92 -14.34 22.51 0.25
C THR A 92 -13.16 21.62 -0.14
N ASP A 93 -12.23 21.40 0.79
CA ASP A 93 -10.99 20.66 0.53
C ASP A 93 -11.21 19.19 0.85
N ALA A 94 -11.97 18.91 1.93
CA ALA A 94 -12.47 17.58 2.24
C ALA A 94 -13.34 17.05 1.10
N SER A 95 -14.31 17.82 0.60
CA SER A 95 -15.18 17.40 -0.51
C SER A 95 -14.40 17.09 -1.80
N HIS A 96 -13.40 17.88 -2.16
CA HIS A 96 -12.52 17.58 -3.31
C HIS A 96 -11.69 16.31 -3.12
N ALA A 97 -11.13 16.09 -1.92
CA ALA A 97 -10.42 14.86 -1.59
C ALA A 97 -11.37 13.64 -1.64
N PHE A 98 -12.63 13.82 -1.24
CA PHE A 98 -13.67 12.81 -1.39
C PHE A 98 -13.96 12.51 -2.87
N TYR A 99 -14.17 13.52 -3.73
CA TYR A 99 -14.40 13.33 -5.17
C TYR A 99 -13.27 12.53 -5.85
N LYS A 100 -12.03 12.73 -5.42
CA LYS A 100 -10.87 12.00 -5.96
C LYS A 100 -10.85 10.52 -5.60
N LEU A 101 -11.43 10.14 -4.47
CA LEU A 101 -11.58 8.75 -4.05
C LEU A 101 -12.53 7.93 -4.96
N PHE A 102 -13.37 8.60 -5.75
CA PHE A 102 -14.28 7.96 -6.71
C PHE A 102 -13.64 7.64 -8.07
N ASP A 103 -12.40 8.09 -8.30
CA ASP A 103 -11.67 7.69 -9.51
C ASP A 103 -11.32 6.20 -9.42
N PRO A 104 -11.63 5.38 -10.45
CA PRO A 104 -11.30 3.95 -10.46
C PRO A 104 -9.81 3.69 -10.22
N THR A 105 -8.94 4.65 -10.57
CA THR A 105 -7.50 4.57 -10.33
C THR A 105 -7.15 4.65 -8.85
N TYR A 106 -7.81 5.53 -8.10
CA TYR A 106 -7.64 5.67 -6.65
C TYR A 106 -8.07 4.39 -5.94
N ARG A 107 -9.21 3.83 -6.34
CA ARG A 107 -9.71 2.55 -5.83
C ARG A 107 -8.69 1.43 -6.01
N MET A 108 -8.17 1.26 -7.22
CA MET A 108 -7.18 0.20 -7.50
C MET A 108 -5.89 0.37 -6.70
N HIS A 109 -5.49 1.61 -6.43
CA HIS A 109 -4.29 1.92 -5.66
C HIS A 109 -4.43 1.52 -4.18
N TYR A 110 -5.55 1.85 -3.53
CA TYR A 110 -5.81 1.43 -2.15
C TYR A 110 -5.97 -0.09 -2.04
N LEU A 111 -6.64 -0.73 -3.01
CA LEU A 111 -6.75 -2.19 -3.05
C LEU A 111 -5.38 -2.87 -3.15
N LEU A 112 -4.46 -2.31 -3.95
CA LEU A 112 -3.09 -2.83 -4.07
C LEU A 112 -2.35 -2.82 -2.72
N PHE A 113 -2.44 -1.73 -1.96
CA PHE A 113 -1.80 -1.67 -0.63
C PHE A 113 -2.48 -2.55 0.41
N SER A 114 -3.80 -2.67 0.37
CA SER A 114 -4.53 -3.61 1.22
C SER A 114 -4.10 -5.05 0.97
N PHE A 115 -4.01 -5.46 -0.30
CA PHE A 115 -3.49 -6.77 -0.67
C PHE A 115 -2.05 -6.97 -0.20
N LEU A 116 -1.19 -5.97 -0.41
CA LEU A 116 0.19 -6.03 0.04
C LEU A 116 0.30 -6.20 1.56
N LEU A 117 -0.46 -5.44 2.35
CA LEU A 117 -0.45 -5.52 3.81
C LEU A 117 -0.86 -6.93 4.28
N ILE A 118 -1.91 -7.52 3.67
CA ILE A 118 -2.33 -8.90 3.95
C ILE A 118 -1.19 -9.88 3.65
N LEU A 119 -0.54 -9.77 2.49
CA LEU A 119 0.58 -10.65 2.13
C LEU A 119 1.75 -10.53 3.11
N LEU A 120 2.12 -9.31 3.51
CA LEU A 120 3.24 -9.08 4.40
C LEU A 120 2.98 -9.66 5.79
N VAL A 121 1.80 -9.40 6.36
CA VAL A 121 1.44 -9.90 7.70
C VAL A 121 1.28 -11.42 7.69
N THR A 122 0.60 -11.99 6.70
CA THR A 122 0.52 -13.46 6.55
C THR A 122 1.89 -14.07 6.33
N GLY A 123 2.76 -13.42 5.57
CA GLY A 123 4.14 -13.83 5.42
C GLY A 123 4.89 -13.90 6.74
N VAL A 124 4.77 -12.90 7.62
CA VAL A 124 5.40 -12.93 8.96
C VAL A 124 4.89 -14.11 9.80
N LEU A 125 3.60 -14.44 9.73
CA LEU A 125 3.03 -15.56 10.48
C LEU A 125 3.55 -16.92 10.00
N TYR A 126 3.68 -17.13 8.68
CA TYR A 126 3.97 -18.44 8.10
C TYR A 126 5.45 -18.67 7.71
N ASN A 127 6.26 -17.62 7.51
CA ASN A 127 7.69 -17.76 7.18
C ASN A 127 8.60 -18.01 8.40
N TYR A 128 8.07 -18.42 9.56
CA TYR A 128 8.90 -18.72 10.73
C TYR A 128 9.93 -19.86 10.47
N LYS A 129 9.63 -20.76 9.52
CA LYS A 129 10.53 -21.83 9.07
C LYS A 129 11.61 -21.37 8.08
N ALA A 130 11.54 -20.14 7.59
CA ALA A 130 12.55 -19.58 6.70
C ALA A 130 13.87 -19.36 7.45
N ARG A 131 14.93 -18.97 6.73
CA ARG A 131 16.20 -18.60 7.38
C ARG A 131 15.95 -17.47 8.37
N ARG A 132 16.48 -17.61 9.59
CA ARG A 132 16.31 -16.64 10.68
C ARG A 132 16.61 -15.19 10.27
N SER A 133 17.64 -14.98 9.45
CA SER A 133 17.99 -13.66 8.89
C SER A 133 16.91 -13.07 7.98
N ILE A 134 16.31 -13.90 7.12
CA ILE A 134 15.22 -13.49 6.21
C ILE A 134 13.95 -13.21 7.02
N PHE A 135 13.66 -14.03 8.03
CA PHE A 135 12.53 -13.80 8.92
C PHE A 135 12.63 -12.46 9.66
N TYR A 136 13.80 -12.13 10.23
CA TYR A 136 14.03 -10.83 10.87
C TYR A 136 13.85 -9.66 9.91
N LEU A 137 14.40 -9.75 8.68
CA LEU A 137 14.21 -8.74 7.66
C LEU A 137 12.74 -8.57 7.28
N GLN A 138 11.99 -9.67 7.17
CA GLN A 138 10.57 -9.64 6.84
C GLN A 138 9.75 -8.98 7.93
N THR A 139 9.98 -9.33 9.20
CA THR A 139 9.28 -8.72 10.33
C THR A 139 9.58 -7.23 10.44
N LEU A 140 10.86 -6.83 10.35
CA LEU A 140 11.26 -5.43 10.40
C LEU A 140 10.66 -4.62 9.24
N SER A 141 10.76 -5.15 8.02
CA SER A 141 10.23 -4.47 6.83
C SER A 141 8.71 -4.34 6.88
N THR A 142 8.00 -5.38 7.33
CA THR A 142 6.53 -5.35 7.48
C THR A 142 6.09 -4.32 8.52
N ALA A 143 6.78 -4.24 9.65
CA ALA A 143 6.49 -3.24 10.68
C ALA A 143 6.72 -1.82 10.18
N LEU A 144 7.87 -1.56 9.54
CA LEU A 144 8.16 -0.26 8.93
C LEU A 144 7.12 0.09 7.86
N PHE A 145 6.71 -0.87 7.04
CA PHE A 145 5.72 -0.65 5.99
C PHE A 145 4.35 -0.28 6.57
N ALA A 146 3.87 -1.01 7.59
CA ALA A 146 2.61 -0.70 8.27
C ALA A 146 2.62 0.69 8.92
N VAL A 147 3.72 1.07 9.57
CA VAL A 147 3.89 2.42 10.14
C VAL A 147 3.88 3.48 9.04
N SER A 148 4.57 3.25 7.94
CA SER A 148 4.59 4.17 6.80
C SER A 148 3.21 4.33 6.14
N CYS A 149 2.39 3.26 6.10
CA CYS A 149 0.99 3.35 5.64
C CYS A 149 0.18 4.31 6.51
N ALA A 150 0.33 4.23 7.84
CA ALA A 150 -0.35 5.12 8.76
C ALA A 150 0.15 6.57 8.62
N ALA A 151 1.48 6.76 8.45
CA ALA A 151 2.08 8.07 8.25
C ALA A 151 1.57 8.75 6.96
N VAL A 152 1.57 8.05 5.82
CA VAL A 152 1.06 8.57 4.54
C VAL A 152 -0.43 8.91 4.65
N SER A 153 -1.20 8.08 5.34
CA SER A 153 -2.63 8.35 5.58
C SER A 153 -2.83 9.62 6.39
N PHE A 154 -2.07 9.83 7.47
CA PHE A 154 -2.11 11.06 8.26
C PHE A 154 -1.73 12.29 7.45
N LEU A 155 -0.66 12.21 6.65
CA LEU A 155 -0.23 13.30 5.78
C LEU A 155 -1.29 13.66 4.73
N SER A 156 -2.03 12.68 4.21
CA SER A 156 -3.12 12.93 3.28
C SER A 156 -4.25 13.77 3.90
N PHE A 157 -4.50 13.63 5.20
CA PHE A 157 -5.50 14.44 5.92
C PHE A 157 -4.98 15.83 6.31
N SER A 158 -3.66 15.99 6.50
CA SER A 158 -3.05 17.29 6.87
C SER A 158 -2.81 18.23 5.69
N LYS A 159 -2.96 17.78 4.43
CA LYS A 159 -2.78 18.61 3.23
C LYS A 159 -4.00 19.51 3.01
N GLY A 160 -3.91 20.77 3.44
CA GLY A 160 -4.67 21.86 2.82
C GLY A 160 -4.19 22.10 1.37
N LYS A 161 -5.01 22.73 0.52
CA LYS A 161 -4.69 23.07 -0.89
C LYS A 161 -3.37 23.85 -1.03
N VAL A 162 -2.24 23.16 -1.18
CA VAL A 162 -0.97 23.81 -1.55
C VAL A 162 -0.36 23.09 -2.75
N ILE A 163 -0.28 23.83 -3.85
CA ILE A 163 0.20 23.42 -5.19
C ILE A 163 1.72 23.16 -5.17
N ILE A 164 2.42 23.63 -4.14
CA ILE A 164 3.80 23.27 -3.83
C ILE A 164 3.75 22.14 -2.81
N LEU A 165 3.99 20.91 -3.26
CA LEU A 165 4.03 19.76 -2.37
C LEU A 165 5.17 19.96 -1.37
N VAL A 166 4.83 20.07 -0.08
CA VAL A 166 5.80 20.28 1.00
C VAL A 166 6.90 19.20 0.89
N PRO A 167 8.20 19.56 0.89
CA PRO A 167 9.31 18.61 0.67
C PRO A 167 9.27 17.37 1.57
N TYR A 168 8.70 17.49 2.76
CA TYR A 168 8.54 16.39 3.70
C TYR A 168 7.51 15.34 3.23
N SER A 169 6.40 15.75 2.60
CA SER A 169 5.39 14.81 2.13
C SER A 169 5.90 13.96 0.99
N THR A 170 6.61 14.57 0.05
CA THR A 170 7.23 13.84 -1.05
C THR A 170 8.27 12.86 -0.52
N LEU A 171 9.20 13.28 0.35
CA LEU A 171 10.17 12.35 0.96
C LEU A 171 9.51 11.12 1.60
N ILE A 172 8.44 11.34 2.37
CA ILE A 172 7.69 10.25 3.02
C ILE A 172 7.05 9.31 2.00
N THR A 173 6.39 9.84 0.96
CA THR A 173 5.81 9.02 -0.12
C THR A 173 6.92 8.24 -0.86
N GLY A 174 8.12 8.83 -1.04
CA GLY A 174 9.22 8.17 -1.75
C GLY A 174 9.80 7.00 -0.96
N ILE A 175 9.97 7.20 0.36
CA ILE A 175 10.35 6.13 1.29
C ILE A 175 9.27 5.04 1.30
N PHE A 176 7.99 5.44 1.34
CA PHE A 176 6.87 4.51 1.30
C PHE A 176 6.85 3.64 0.04
N LEU A 177 7.05 4.23 -1.15
CA LEU A 177 7.13 3.49 -2.42
C LEU A 177 8.29 2.50 -2.44
N LEU A 178 9.48 2.93 -2.00
CA LEU A 178 10.66 2.07 -1.92
C LEU A 178 10.42 0.90 -0.95
N LEU A 179 9.83 1.20 0.20
CA LEU A 179 9.55 0.23 1.24
C LEU A 179 8.48 -0.77 0.80
N ALA A 180 7.44 -0.34 0.06
CA ALA A 180 6.41 -1.22 -0.50
C ALA A 180 7.02 -2.33 -1.38
N GLY A 181 7.86 -1.95 -2.35
CA GLY A 181 8.54 -2.91 -3.21
C GLY A 181 9.50 -3.81 -2.44
N LEU A 182 10.30 -3.23 -1.54
CA LEU A 182 11.27 -3.95 -0.73
C LEU A 182 10.60 -4.99 0.18
N SER A 183 9.49 -4.64 0.85
CA SER A 183 8.73 -5.55 1.69
C SER A 183 8.19 -6.74 0.90
N PHE A 184 7.63 -6.49 -0.29
CA PHE A 184 7.14 -7.57 -1.16
C PHE A 184 8.26 -8.47 -1.67
N GLY A 185 9.39 -7.88 -2.06
CA GLY A 185 10.58 -8.62 -2.43
C GLY A 185 11.04 -9.54 -1.29
N ILE A 186 11.13 -9.04 -0.07
CA ILE A 186 11.51 -9.85 1.10
C ILE A 186 10.48 -10.95 1.38
N TYR A 187 9.18 -10.68 1.23
CA TYR A 187 8.13 -11.70 1.31
C TYR A 187 8.36 -12.85 0.32
N LEU A 188 8.63 -12.52 -0.95
CA LEU A 188 8.97 -13.52 -1.99
C LEU A 188 10.26 -14.27 -1.65
N ALA A 189 11.26 -13.58 -1.10
CA ALA A 189 12.52 -14.20 -0.68
C ALA A 189 12.32 -15.22 0.45
N GLY A 190 11.40 -14.94 1.39
CA GLY A 190 10.99 -15.89 2.42
C GLY A 190 10.34 -17.14 1.83
N PHE A 191 9.42 -16.98 0.88
CA PHE A 191 8.77 -18.10 0.19
C PHE A 191 9.75 -18.95 -0.65
N LEU A 192 10.70 -18.30 -1.33
CA LEU A 192 11.71 -18.95 -2.16
C LEU A 192 12.93 -19.43 -1.37
N SER A 193 12.92 -19.24 -0.04
CA SER A 193 13.99 -19.69 0.86
C SER A 193 14.17 -21.20 0.74
N GLY A 194 15.40 -21.63 0.42
CA GLY A 194 15.75 -23.04 0.18
C GLY A 194 15.99 -23.41 -1.29
N ARG A 195 15.74 -22.50 -2.24
CA ARG A 195 16.14 -22.68 -3.65
C ARG A 195 17.53 -22.09 -3.96
N ASN A 196 18.02 -22.32 -5.18
CA ASN A 196 19.29 -21.80 -5.69
C ASN A 196 19.44 -20.29 -5.49
N ALA A 197 20.70 -19.83 -5.39
CA ALA A 197 21.02 -18.43 -5.13
C ALA A 197 20.42 -17.48 -6.17
N LEU A 198 20.43 -17.88 -7.44
CA LEU A 198 19.85 -17.09 -8.52
C LEU A 198 18.34 -16.88 -8.32
N VAL A 199 17.58 -17.96 -8.10
CA VAL A 199 16.12 -17.89 -8.00
C VAL A 199 15.67 -17.09 -6.78
N SER A 200 16.30 -17.27 -5.62
CA SER A 200 15.86 -16.57 -4.40
C SER A 200 16.45 -15.17 -4.24
N VAL A 201 17.27 -14.67 -5.17
CA VAL A 201 17.73 -13.27 -5.17
C VAL A 201 17.12 -12.50 -6.34
N PHE A 202 17.20 -13.04 -7.57
CA PHE A 202 16.69 -12.35 -8.76
C PHE A 202 15.17 -12.26 -8.79
N LEU A 203 14.43 -13.33 -8.43
CA LEU A 203 12.97 -13.30 -8.47
C LEU A 203 12.38 -12.33 -7.43
N PRO A 204 12.87 -12.29 -6.18
CA PRO A 204 12.51 -11.24 -5.22
C PRO A 204 12.81 -9.82 -5.70
N ALA A 205 13.99 -9.61 -6.29
CA ALA A 205 14.37 -8.30 -6.80
C ALA A 205 13.46 -7.86 -7.97
N ALA A 206 13.17 -8.76 -8.92
CA ALA A 206 12.24 -8.50 -10.00
C ALA A 206 10.82 -8.22 -9.49
N GLY A 207 10.36 -8.99 -8.49
CA GLY A 207 9.07 -8.75 -7.84
C GLY A 207 9.00 -7.37 -7.16
N ALA A 208 10.06 -6.96 -6.47
CA ALA A 208 10.17 -5.63 -5.88
C ALA A 208 10.10 -4.53 -6.96
N LEU A 209 10.84 -4.67 -8.07
CA LEU A 209 10.80 -3.71 -9.19
C LEU A 209 9.39 -3.56 -9.77
N LEU A 210 8.74 -4.69 -10.07
CA LEU A 210 7.40 -4.69 -10.66
C LEU A 210 6.36 -4.07 -9.74
N LEU A 211 6.43 -4.39 -8.44
CA LEU A 211 5.50 -3.82 -7.47
C LEU A 211 5.74 -2.31 -7.28
N THR A 212 7.00 -1.87 -7.16
CA THR A 212 7.33 -0.44 -7.07
C THR A 212 6.88 0.32 -8.31
N ALA A 213 7.02 -0.27 -9.51
CA ALA A 213 6.53 0.34 -10.74
C ALA A 213 4.99 0.43 -10.77
N ALA A 214 4.29 -0.59 -10.27
CA ALA A 214 2.83 -0.59 -10.18
C ALA A 214 2.32 0.44 -9.17
N THR A 215 2.93 0.53 -7.98
CA THR A 215 2.58 1.53 -6.97
C THR A 215 2.91 2.94 -7.44
N PHE A 216 4.07 3.13 -8.09
CA PHE A 216 4.45 4.39 -8.73
C PHE A 216 3.42 4.86 -9.76
N LYS A 217 3.01 3.98 -10.67
CA LYS A 217 1.99 4.30 -11.68
C LYS A 217 0.64 4.66 -11.05
N GLY A 218 0.29 4.01 -9.94
CA GLY A 218 -0.89 4.34 -9.15
C GLY A 218 -0.82 5.75 -8.56
N GLU A 219 0.25 6.05 -7.82
CA GLU A 219 0.51 7.39 -7.25
C GLU A 219 0.58 8.48 -8.33
N TYR A 220 1.19 8.17 -9.48
CA TYR A 220 1.35 9.11 -10.58
C TYR A 220 0.01 9.62 -11.10
N LYS A 221 -0.92 8.70 -11.37
CA LYS A 221 -2.27 9.05 -11.75
C LYS A 221 -3.04 9.69 -10.59
N MET A 222 -2.76 9.27 -9.36
CA MET A 222 -3.35 9.85 -8.15
C MET A 222 -3.04 11.36 -8.05
N LEU A 223 -1.84 11.81 -8.41
CA LEU A 223 -1.45 13.21 -8.31
C LEU A 223 -1.66 14.01 -9.61
N ASP A 224 -2.58 13.59 -10.49
CA ASP A 224 -2.88 14.26 -11.77
C ASP A 224 -1.62 14.51 -12.63
N GLY A 225 -0.68 13.56 -12.59
CA GLY A 225 0.59 13.67 -13.31
C GLY A 225 1.64 14.60 -12.70
N VAL A 226 1.40 15.11 -11.49
CA VAL A 226 2.34 15.95 -10.75
C VAL A 226 2.98 15.14 -9.62
N LEU A 227 3.94 14.30 -9.97
CA LEU A 227 4.74 13.55 -9.00
C LEU A 227 6.06 14.27 -8.69
N TYR A 228 6.42 14.35 -7.40
CA TYR A 228 7.77 14.70 -6.90
C TYR A 228 8.46 15.94 -7.47
N ARG A 229 7.79 17.10 -7.51
CA ARG A 229 8.47 18.36 -7.80
C ARG A 229 9.21 18.88 -6.55
N PHE A 230 10.48 18.52 -6.39
CA PHE A 230 11.30 19.08 -5.31
C PHE A 230 12.16 20.25 -5.79
N GLY A 231 11.78 21.48 -5.42
CA GLY A 231 12.63 22.65 -5.64
C GLY A 231 13.10 22.80 -7.09
N TYR A 232 14.30 23.39 -7.27
CA TYR A 232 14.86 23.71 -8.59
C TYR A 232 16.05 22.84 -8.97
N ALA A 233 16.36 21.78 -8.22
CA ALA A 233 17.50 20.92 -8.54
C ALA A 233 17.14 19.95 -9.67
N LYS A 234 18.09 19.75 -10.59
CA LYS A 234 17.92 18.98 -11.84
C LYS A 234 17.39 17.55 -11.65
N LEU A 235 17.65 16.92 -10.51
CA LEU A 235 17.15 15.58 -10.15
C LEU A 235 15.63 15.51 -9.95
N PHE A 236 15.03 16.64 -9.60
CA PHE A 236 13.63 16.77 -9.22
C PHE A 236 12.84 17.66 -10.19
N GLN A 237 13.53 18.12 -11.24
CA GLN A 237 12.89 18.73 -12.39
C GLN A 237 12.36 17.61 -13.30
N VAL A 238 11.25 17.92 -13.95
CA VAL A 238 10.64 17.06 -14.96
C VAL A 238 11.63 16.92 -16.12
N LEU A 239 11.94 15.68 -16.53
CA LEU A 239 12.79 15.48 -17.70
C LEU A 239 12.06 15.97 -18.96
N PRO A 240 12.78 16.60 -19.92
CA PRO A 240 12.16 17.02 -21.17
C PRO A 240 11.48 15.84 -21.87
N TYR A 241 10.25 16.05 -22.35
CA TYR A 241 9.40 15.06 -23.03
C TYR A 241 8.86 13.91 -22.15
N THR A 242 9.05 13.97 -20.84
CA THR A 242 8.46 13.00 -19.91
C THR A 242 7.76 13.72 -18.78
N GLU A 243 6.76 13.11 -18.17
CA GLU A 243 6.06 13.68 -17.02
C GLU A 243 6.69 13.25 -15.67
N VAL A 244 7.85 12.59 -15.74
CA VAL A 244 8.52 11.87 -14.64
C VAL A 244 9.82 12.58 -14.28
N THR A 245 10.16 12.62 -12.99
CA THR A 245 11.44 13.19 -12.53
C THR A 245 12.57 12.16 -12.57
N MET A 246 13.82 12.63 -12.53
CA MET A 246 14.96 11.72 -12.52
C MET A 246 15.02 10.88 -11.23
N ALA A 247 14.56 11.45 -10.11
CA ALA A 247 14.42 10.76 -8.84
C ALA A 247 13.45 9.56 -8.92
N ASP A 248 12.33 9.73 -9.62
CA ASP A 248 11.33 8.67 -9.81
C ASP A 248 11.91 7.45 -10.56
N PHE A 249 12.72 7.72 -11.59
CA PHE A 249 13.45 6.70 -12.33
C PHE A 249 14.50 5.97 -11.48
N LEU A 250 14.97 6.56 -10.39
CA LEU A 250 15.96 5.95 -9.49
C LEU A 250 15.31 5.09 -8.41
N ILE A 251 14.12 5.47 -7.92
CA ILE A 251 13.42 4.74 -6.84
C ILE A 251 13.07 3.31 -7.27
N ILE A 252 12.60 3.13 -8.51
CA ILE A 252 12.23 1.81 -9.05
C ILE A 252 13.45 0.87 -9.02
N PRO A 253 14.57 1.11 -9.76
CA PRO A 253 15.73 0.23 -9.74
C PRO A 253 16.36 0.12 -8.35
N ALA A 254 16.33 1.18 -7.54
CA ALA A 254 16.81 1.13 -6.16
C ALA A 254 16.06 0.09 -5.32
N SER A 255 14.73 -0.01 -5.46
CA SER A 255 13.94 -1.01 -4.73
C SER A 255 14.37 -2.45 -5.04
N GLY A 256 14.64 -2.76 -6.32
CA GLY A 256 15.14 -4.07 -6.74
C GLY A 256 16.57 -4.33 -6.27
N LEU A 257 17.45 -3.34 -6.40
CA LEU A 257 18.84 -3.44 -5.99
C LEU A 257 18.96 -3.65 -4.47
N PHE A 258 18.26 -2.85 -3.66
CA PHE A 258 18.26 -3.01 -2.20
C PHE A 258 17.70 -4.36 -1.78
N THR A 259 16.62 -4.83 -2.42
CA THR A 259 16.07 -6.17 -2.18
C THR A 259 17.12 -7.25 -2.47
N ALA A 260 17.79 -7.17 -3.63
CA ALA A 260 18.82 -8.13 -4.01
C ALA A 260 19.97 -8.14 -3.00
N LEU A 261 20.47 -6.96 -2.61
CA LEU A 261 21.57 -6.81 -1.66
C LEU A 261 21.21 -7.35 -0.27
N LEU A 262 20.04 -6.98 0.28
CA LEU A 262 19.60 -7.43 1.59
C LEU A 262 19.38 -8.94 1.63
N VAL A 263 18.71 -9.50 0.61
CA VAL A 263 18.45 -10.94 0.55
C VAL A 263 19.75 -11.72 0.35
N TYR A 264 20.66 -11.23 -0.50
CA TYR A 264 21.97 -11.84 -0.68
C TYR A 264 22.82 -11.81 0.60
N ALA A 265 22.87 -10.68 1.29
CA ALA A 265 23.55 -10.53 2.58
C ALA A 265 22.95 -11.47 3.65
N ALA A 266 21.62 -11.50 3.76
CA ALA A 266 20.91 -12.37 4.70
C ALA A 266 21.17 -13.85 4.42
N ARG A 267 21.36 -14.24 3.16
CA ARG A 267 21.74 -15.61 2.80
C ARG A 267 23.17 -15.95 3.23
N ARG A 268 24.11 -15.00 3.14
CA ARG A 268 25.52 -15.15 3.50
C ARG A 268 25.77 -15.14 5.02
N CYS A 269 24.98 -14.39 5.80
CA CYS A 269 25.16 -14.28 7.26
C CYS A 269 25.11 -15.63 8.00
N LYS A 270 24.32 -16.61 7.54
CA LYS A 270 24.27 -17.93 8.19
C LYS A 270 25.44 -18.85 7.79
N ALA A 271 26.08 -18.61 6.65
CA ALA A 271 27.24 -19.39 6.20
C ALA A 271 28.52 -19.08 7.02
N LYS A 272 28.52 -18.02 7.84
CA LYS A 272 29.64 -17.63 8.71
C LYS A 272 29.45 -18.00 10.19
N ALA A 273 28.29 -18.56 10.55
CA ALA A 273 27.93 -18.81 11.96
C ALA A 273 28.18 -20.26 12.41
N GLU A 274 28.91 -21.03 11.62
CA GLU A 274 29.44 -22.36 11.99
C GLU A 274 30.96 -22.20 12.15
N TYR A 275 31.38 -21.91 13.38
CA TYR A 275 32.75 -22.11 13.88
C TYR A 275 32.64 -22.88 15.19
#